data_AF-A0A554JHY9-F1
#
_entry.id   AF-A0A554JHY9-F1
#
_cell.length_a   1.000
_cell.length_b   1.000
_cell.length_c   1.000
_cell.angle_alpha   90.00
_cell.angle_beta   90.00
_cell.angle_gamma   90.00
#
_symmetry.space_group_name_H-M   'P 1'
#
loop_
_entity.id
_entity.type
_entity.pdbx_description
1 polymer ?
#
loop_
_entity_poly.entity_id
_entity_poly.type
_entity_poly.pdbx_seq_one_letter_code
_entity_poly.pdbx_strand_id
1 'polypeptide(L)'
;MSSLGFKPKQVVKRLLAVLPTRARDVVTSRYGLGTETRRQTLESIGKRYGITRERVRQIENYGIASIRKSSTYQKEKASFAELETFLDELGGIVAEEELLTHSAKDKQTQNCIHFLLVVGEAFKKEREDDYFKHRWYVDGVHAKRVHEALRKLAKGIGDSDLLSELDVIYPREGSPRLRISGASQARFSHSLPRGSEVN
;
A
#
# COMPACT_ATOMS: atom_id res chain seq x y z
N MET A 1 16.30 -1.86 2.94
CA MET A 1 14.83 -2.06 2.97
C MET A 1 14.47 -2.37 4.40
N SER A 2 13.77 -1.45 5.06
CA SER A 2 13.46 -1.57 6.47
C SER A 2 12.44 -2.67 6.69
N SER A 3 12.69 -3.56 7.63
CA SER A 3 11.73 -4.57 8.08
C SER A 3 11.09 -4.09 9.37
N LEU A 4 9.81 -4.40 9.57
CA LEU A 4 9.17 -4.19 10.87
C LEU A 4 9.86 -5.04 11.95
N GLY A 5 10.39 -4.40 12.98
CA GLY A 5 11.01 -5.00 14.17
C GLY A 5 10.00 -5.50 15.21
N PHE A 6 8.77 -4.97 15.24
CA PHE A 6 7.71 -5.54 16.08
C PHE A 6 7.09 -6.81 15.47
N LYS A 7 6.39 -7.61 16.30
CA LYS A 7 5.71 -8.84 15.87
C LYS A 7 4.20 -8.61 15.67
N PRO A 8 3.69 -8.42 14.42
CA PRO A 8 2.31 -8.00 14.20
C PRO A 8 1.27 -8.96 14.79
N LYS A 9 1.49 -10.28 14.67
CA LYS A 9 0.60 -11.30 15.23
C LYS A 9 0.41 -11.15 16.74
N GLN A 10 1.46 -10.77 17.47
CA GLN A 10 1.40 -10.61 18.92
C GLN A 10 0.67 -9.32 19.32
N VAL A 11 0.96 -8.22 18.61
CA VAL A 11 0.25 -6.94 18.79
C VAL A 11 -1.24 -7.14 18.59
N VAL A 12 -1.64 -7.73 17.45
CA VAL A 12 -3.04 -8.01 17.13
C VAL A 12 -3.70 -8.91 18.17
N LYS A 13 -3.02 -9.97 18.63
CA LYS A 13 -3.54 -10.84 19.70
C LYS A 13 -3.86 -10.06 20.98
N ARG A 14 -2.98 -9.13 21.39
CA ARG A 14 -3.20 -8.29 22.57
C ARG A 14 -4.35 -7.30 22.37
N LEU A 15 -4.44 -6.66 21.20
CA LEU A 15 -5.53 -5.75 20.87
C LEU A 15 -6.89 -6.47 20.87
N LEU A 16 -6.97 -7.66 20.25
CA LEU A 16 -8.20 -8.46 20.21
C LEU A 16 -8.64 -8.97 21.58
N ALA A 17 -7.71 -9.13 22.53
CA ALA A 17 -8.04 -9.60 23.89
C ALA A 17 -8.92 -8.62 24.68
N VAL A 18 -8.96 -7.35 24.28
CA VAL A 18 -9.82 -6.32 24.87
C VAL A 18 -11.30 -6.53 24.50
N LEU A 19 -11.56 -7.21 23.38
CA LEU A 19 -12.90 -7.32 22.83
C LEU A 19 -13.73 -8.43 23.51
N PRO A 20 -15.05 -8.20 23.70
CA PRO A 20 -15.95 -9.28 24.10
C PRO A 20 -15.97 -10.35 23.00
N THR A 21 -16.21 -11.60 23.40
CA THR A 21 -16.06 -12.79 22.53
C THR A 21 -16.71 -12.65 21.17
N ARG A 22 -17.95 -12.12 21.10
CA ARG A 22 -18.66 -11.93 19.84
C ARG A 22 -17.99 -10.89 18.92
N ALA A 23 -17.58 -9.74 19.46
CA ALA A 23 -16.91 -8.72 18.67
C ALA A 23 -15.52 -9.19 18.21
N ARG A 24 -14.79 -9.89 19.09
CA ARG A 24 -13.52 -10.52 18.77
C ARG A 24 -13.65 -11.49 17.60
N ASP A 25 -14.64 -12.38 17.61
CA ASP A 25 -14.83 -13.35 16.53
C ASP A 25 -15.20 -12.69 15.21
N VAL A 26 -16.12 -11.72 15.23
CA VAL A 26 -16.50 -10.95 14.03
C VAL A 26 -15.27 -10.26 13.42
N VAL A 27 -14.47 -9.57 14.23
CA VAL A 27 -13.24 -8.90 13.77
C VAL A 27 -12.22 -9.92 13.27
N THR A 28 -11.99 -11.01 14.02
CA THR A 28 -11.03 -12.06 13.64
C THR A 28 -11.39 -12.67 12.29
N SER A 29 -12.65 -13.03 12.09
CA SER A 29 -13.19 -13.59 10.84
C SER A 29 -13.13 -12.57 9.69
N ARG A 30 -13.48 -11.31 9.96
CA ARG A 30 -13.53 -10.26 8.95
C ARG A 30 -12.16 -9.97 8.34
N TYR A 31 -11.12 -9.96 9.17
CA TYR A 31 -9.76 -9.62 8.75
C TYR A 31 -8.85 -10.85 8.55
N GLY A 32 -9.36 -12.08 8.75
CA GLY A 32 -8.57 -13.31 8.57
C GLY A 32 -7.39 -13.38 9.56
N LEU A 33 -7.66 -13.11 10.84
CA LEU A 33 -6.67 -13.03 11.92
C LEU A 33 -6.59 -14.31 12.77
N GLY A 34 -7.46 -15.28 12.47
CA GLY A 34 -7.55 -16.55 13.18
C GLY A 34 -6.59 -17.59 12.62
N THR A 35 -6.95 -18.87 12.77
CA THR A 35 -6.27 -19.97 12.08
C THR A 35 -6.47 -19.90 10.57
N GLU A 36 -7.63 -19.43 10.13
CA GLU A 36 -7.93 -19.15 8.73
C GLU A 36 -7.42 -17.76 8.32
N THR A 37 -6.61 -17.73 7.26
CA THR A 37 -6.10 -16.49 6.63
C THR A 37 -7.12 -15.85 5.68
N ARG A 38 -8.25 -16.52 5.42
CA ARG A 38 -9.28 -16.05 4.50
C ARG A 38 -10.17 -15.00 5.17
N ARG A 39 -10.15 -13.77 4.64
CA ARG A 39 -11.05 -12.69 5.06
C ARG A 39 -12.48 -13.02 4.68
N GLN A 40 -13.41 -12.87 5.63
CA GLN A 40 -14.83 -13.11 5.41
C GLN A 40 -15.59 -11.82 5.12
N THR A 41 -16.68 -11.91 4.37
CA THR A 41 -17.56 -10.76 4.10
C THR A 41 -18.53 -10.56 5.25
N LEU A 42 -18.99 -9.32 5.44
CA LEU A 42 -20.03 -9.01 6.43
C LEU A 42 -21.30 -9.85 6.25
N GLU A 43 -21.65 -10.17 4.99
CA GLU A 43 -22.78 -11.04 4.69
C GLU A 43 -22.56 -12.49 5.14
N SER A 44 -21.39 -13.07 4.83
CA SER A 44 -21.06 -14.45 5.25
C SER A 44 -21.02 -14.60 6.78
N ILE A 45 -20.48 -13.60 7.48
CA ILE A 45 -20.49 -13.55 8.94
C ILE A 45 -21.93 -13.39 9.46
N GLY A 46 -22.73 -12.52 8.82
CA GLY A 46 -24.13 -12.31 9.18
C GLY A 46 -24.96 -13.59 9.10
N LYS A 47 -24.80 -14.34 8.00
CA LYS A 47 -25.42 -15.66 7.80
C LYS A 47 -25.06 -16.64 8.92
N ARG A 48 -23.78 -16.74 9.30
CA ARG A 48 -23.34 -17.63 10.40
C ARG A 48 -24.01 -17.28 11.74
N TYR A 49 -24.19 -16.00 12.00
CA TYR A 49 -24.73 -15.50 13.27
C TYR A 49 -26.25 -15.28 13.26
N GLY A 50 -26.94 -15.54 12.14
CA GLY A 50 -28.37 -15.26 12.00
C GLY A 50 -28.71 -13.76 12.12
N ILE A 51 -27.81 -12.87 11.71
CA ILE A 51 -28.00 -11.41 11.78
C ILE A 51 -27.78 -10.74 10.43
N THR A 52 -28.32 -9.53 10.29
CA THR A 52 -28.14 -8.74 9.06
C THR A 52 -26.69 -8.29 8.89
N ARG A 53 -26.30 -8.07 7.63
CA ARG A 53 -25.00 -7.47 7.26
C ARG A 53 -24.71 -6.19 8.03
N GLU A 54 -25.73 -5.34 8.19
CA GLU A 54 -25.60 -4.07 8.89
C GLU A 54 -25.31 -4.27 10.38
N ARG A 55 -25.92 -5.26 11.02
CA ARG A 55 -25.62 -5.58 12.42
C ARG A 55 -24.18 -6.05 12.59
N VAL A 56 -23.64 -6.82 11.63
CA VAL A 56 -22.21 -7.21 11.64
C VAL A 56 -21.31 -5.98 11.53
N ARG A 57 -21.63 -5.04 10.62
CA ARG A 57 -20.89 -3.78 10.47
C ARG A 57 -20.86 -2.97 11.77
N GLN A 58 -21.99 -2.91 12.47
CA GLN A 58 -22.06 -2.23 13.78
C GLN A 58 -21.14 -2.90 14.82
N ILE A 59 -21.12 -4.24 14.86
CA ILE A 59 -20.25 -5.00 15.77
C ILE A 59 -18.77 -4.78 15.42
N GLU A 60 -18.41 -4.79 14.14
CA GLU A 60 -17.05 -4.49 13.63
C GLU A 60 -16.61 -3.10 14.09
N ASN A 61 -17.41 -2.07 13.81
CA ASN A 61 -17.13 -0.69 14.19
C ASN A 61 -17.01 -0.53 15.71
N TYR A 62 -17.91 -1.15 16.47
CA TYR A 62 -17.83 -1.16 17.93
C TYR A 62 -16.52 -1.79 18.42
N GLY A 63 -16.09 -2.89 17.80
CA GLY A 63 -14.83 -3.56 18.13
C GLY A 63 -13.63 -2.64 17.89
N ILE A 64 -13.53 -2.04 16.70
CA ILE A 64 -12.43 -1.12 16.37
C ILE A 64 -12.40 0.07 17.33
N ALA A 65 -13.56 0.68 17.60
CA ALA A 65 -13.66 1.80 18.53
C ALA A 65 -13.27 1.41 19.98
N SER A 66 -13.66 0.22 20.42
CA SER A 66 -13.30 -0.29 21.75
C SER A 66 -11.80 -0.52 21.88
N ILE A 67 -11.15 -1.04 20.84
CA ILE A 67 -9.70 -1.20 20.81
C ILE A 67 -9.01 0.17 20.94
N ARG A 68 -9.38 1.16 20.13
CA ARG A 68 -8.77 2.49 20.14
C ARG A 68 -8.83 3.19 21.51
N LYS A 69 -9.92 2.98 22.25
CA LYS A 69 -10.12 3.56 23.60
C LYS A 69 -9.42 2.78 24.72
N SER A 70 -8.85 1.62 24.44
CA SER A 70 -8.27 0.75 25.45
C SER A 70 -6.87 1.20 25.88
N SER A 71 -6.51 0.90 27.12
CA SER A 71 -5.13 1.09 27.60
C SER A 71 -4.12 0.21 26.85
N THR A 72 -4.55 -0.95 26.34
CA THR A 72 -3.73 -1.81 25.48
C THR A 72 -3.32 -1.08 24.21
N TYR A 73 -4.23 -0.37 23.55
CA TYR A 73 -3.89 0.41 22.35
C TYR A 73 -2.85 1.50 22.65
N GLN A 74 -2.93 2.15 23.82
CA GLN A 74 -1.93 3.12 24.26
C GLN A 74 -0.55 2.48 24.46
N LYS A 75 -0.50 1.26 25.01
CA LYS A 75 0.76 0.50 25.19
C LYS A 75 1.39 0.08 23.86
N GLU A 76 0.58 -0.13 22.82
CA GLU A 76 1.07 -0.51 21.48
C GLU A 76 1.40 0.70 20.59
N LYS A 77 1.35 1.94 21.11
CA LYS A 77 1.64 3.15 20.31
C LYS A 77 3.01 3.12 19.64
N ALA A 78 4.01 2.51 20.27
CA ALA A 78 5.33 2.33 19.68
C ALA A 78 5.28 1.48 18.40
N SER A 79 4.49 0.41 18.37
CA SER A 79 4.33 -0.44 17.17
C SER A 79 3.58 0.29 16.06
N PHE A 80 2.62 1.16 16.39
CA PHE A 80 1.96 2.01 15.40
C PHE A 80 2.91 3.06 14.82
N ALA A 81 3.69 3.74 15.67
CA ALA A 81 4.69 4.71 15.21
C ALA A 81 5.75 4.07 14.30
N GLU A 82 6.19 2.85 14.61
CA GLU A 82 7.12 2.10 13.75
C GLU A 82 6.50 1.78 12.39
N LEU A 83 5.21 1.42 12.36
CA LEU A 83 4.47 1.19 11.11
C LEU A 83 4.26 2.49 10.31
N GLU A 84 4.12 3.63 10.97
CA GLU A 84 4.10 4.96 10.34
C GLU A 84 5.44 5.26 9.67
N THR A 85 6.55 5.11 10.39
CA THR A 85 7.92 5.27 9.83
C THR A 85 8.15 4.36 8.63
N PHE A 86 7.71 3.10 8.71
CA PHE A 86 7.82 2.16 7.59
C PHE A 86 7.03 2.63 6.35
N LEU A 87 5.86 3.23 6.54
CA LEU A 87 5.06 3.78 5.43
C LEU A 87 5.74 5.01 4.82
N ASP A 88 6.27 5.90 5.66
CA ASP A 88 7.00 7.10 5.21
C ASP A 88 8.26 6.73 4.42
N GLU A 89 9.01 5.72 4.85
CA GLU A 89 10.18 5.19 4.13
C GLU A 89 9.82 4.57 2.78
N LEU A 90 8.59 4.07 2.61
CA LEU A 90 8.06 3.59 1.33
C LEU A 90 7.51 4.72 0.45
N GLY A 91 7.58 5.98 0.90
CA GLY A 91 7.20 7.16 0.11
C GLY A 91 5.96 7.91 0.61
N GLY A 92 5.46 7.62 1.81
CA GLY A 92 4.38 8.37 2.47
C GLY A 92 2.96 8.13 1.91
N ILE A 93 2.85 7.57 0.70
CA ILE A 93 1.64 6.98 0.15
C ILE A 93 1.99 5.66 -0.51
N VAL A 94 1.31 4.59 -0.13
CA VAL A 94 1.62 3.26 -0.66
C VAL A 94 0.32 2.52 -1.00
N ALA A 95 0.30 1.83 -2.13
CA ALA A 95 -0.78 0.92 -2.47
C ALA A 95 -0.87 -0.20 -1.42
N GLU A 96 -2.09 -0.61 -1.04
CA GLU A 96 -2.26 -1.64 0.00
C GLU A 96 -1.54 -2.94 -0.35
N GLU A 97 -1.61 -3.38 -1.61
CA GLU A 97 -0.96 -4.62 -2.07
C GLU A 97 0.57 -4.55 -1.95
N GLU A 98 1.16 -3.42 -2.34
CA GLU A 98 2.60 -3.21 -2.28
C GLU A 98 3.08 -3.14 -0.83
N LEU A 99 2.38 -2.37 0.02
CA LEU A 99 2.71 -2.27 1.44
C LEU A 99 2.68 -3.66 2.09
N LEU A 100 1.62 -4.43 1.86
CA LEU A 100 1.49 -5.77 2.45
C LEU A 100 2.58 -6.72 1.94
N THR A 101 2.88 -6.67 0.64
CA THR A 101 3.92 -7.52 0.03
C THR A 101 5.32 -7.20 0.55
N HIS A 102 5.64 -5.92 0.73
CA HIS A 102 6.94 -5.50 1.30
C HIS A 102 7.04 -5.80 2.80
N SER A 103 5.91 -5.73 3.51
CA SER A 103 5.92 -5.90 4.97
C SER A 103 6.06 -7.35 5.42
N ALA A 104 5.50 -8.33 4.69
CA ALA A 104 5.61 -9.75 5.03
C ALA A 104 5.30 -10.68 3.85
N LYS A 105 5.94 -11.86 3.85
CA LYS A 105 5.70 -12.92 2.85
C LYS A 105 4.45 -13.76 3.13
N ASP A 106 4.11 -13.99 4.40
CA ASP A 106 3.00 -14.85 4.78
C ASP A 106 1.69 -14.07 4.91
N LYS A 107 0.59 -14.65 4.39
CA LYS A 107 -0.72 -14.01 4.36
C LYS A 107 -1.25 -13.64 5.75
N GLN A 108 -0.91 -14.43 6.76
CA GLN A 108 -1.34 -14.19 8.13
C GLN A 108 -0.73 -12.89 8.67
N THR A 109 0.58 -12.70 8.52
CA THR A 109 1.24 -11.46 8.94
C THR A 109 0.72 -10.26 8.16
N GLN A 110 0.52 -10.40 6.83
CA GLN A 110 -0.09 -9.36 6.00
C GLN A 110 -1.49 -8.97 6.52
N ASN A 111 -2.32 -9.94 6.90
CA ASN A 111 -3.64 -9.67 7.47
C ASN A 111 -3.54 -8.94 8.81
N CYS A 112 -2.59 -9.32 9.68
CA CYS A 112 -2.35 -8.60 10.92
C CYS A 112 -1.95 -7.14 10.66
N ILE A 113 -1.05 -6.90 9.71
CA ILE A 113 -0.60 -5.54 9.35
C ILE A 113 -1.76 -4.74 8.76
N HIS A 114 -2.54 -5.32 7.86
CA HIS A 114 -3.76 -4.70 7.35
C HIS A 114 -4.73 -4.31 8.47
N PHE A 115 -4.94 -5.18 9.46
CA PHE A 115 -5.78 -4.85 10.60
C PHE A 115 -5.20 -3.71 11.46
N LEU A 116 -3.87 -3.65 11.65
CA LEU A 116 -3.22 -2.54 12.33
C LEU A 116 -3.41 -1.21 11.58
N LEU A 117 -3.34 -1.21 10.25
CA LEU A 117 -3.66 -0.02 9.45
C LEU A 117 -5.11 0.44 9.65
N VAL A 118 -6.06 -0.48 9.74
CA VAL A 118 -7.48 -0.16 9.98
C VAL A 118 -7.71 0.38 11.39
N VAL A 119 -7.02 -0.18 12.40
CA VAL A 119 -7.19 0.23 13.80
C VAL A 119 -6.44 1.52 14.12
N GLY A 120 -5.26 1.73 13.55
CA GLY A 120 -4.44 2.91 13.81
C GLY A 120 -5.13 4.20 13.34
N GLU A 121 -5.16 5.21 14.19
CA GLU A 121 -5.86 6.48 13.89
C GLU A 121 -5.06 7.38 12.93
N ALA A 122 -3.74 7.18 12.85
CA ALA A 122 -2.86 7.92 11.98
C ALA A 122 -3.02 7.53 10.50
N PHE A 123 -3.42 6.29 10.21
CA PHE A 123 -3.53 5.78 8.84
C PHE A 123 -4.86 6.17 8.21
N LYS A 124 -4.76 6.81 7.05
CA LYS A 124 -5.89 7.20 6.22
C LYS A 124 -5.91 6.31 4.99
N LYS A 125 -7.11 5.81 4.67
CA LYS A 125 -7.35 5.01 3.47
C LYS A 125 -8.05 5.85 2.41
N GLU A 126 -7.47 5.89 1.23
CA GLU A 126 -8.15 6.41 0.03
C GLU A 126 -8.71 5.26 -0.81
N ARG A 127 -9.92 5.48 -1.31
CA ARG A 127 -10.56 4.54 -2.23
C ARG A 127 -9.88 4.62 -3.58
N GLU A 128 -9.91 3.51 -4.31
CA GLU A 128 -9.45 3.43 -5.68
C GLU A 128 -10.18 4.47 -6.53
N ASP A 129 -9.42 5.11 -7.42
CA ASP A 129 -9.90 6.09 -8.39
C ASP A 129 -9.43 5.69 -9.81
N ASP A 130 -9.83 6.45 -10.83
CA ASP A 130 -9.53 6.15 -12.24
C ASP A 130 -8.03 6.04 -12.55
N TYR A 131 -7.16 6.53 -11.66
CA TYR A 131 -5.72 6.60 -11.86
C TYR A 131 -4.92 5.76 -10.85
N PHE A 132 -5.51 5.41 -9.69
CA PHE A 132 -4.77 4.81 -8.58
C PHE A 132 -5.57 3.74 -7.83
N LYS A 133 -4.90 2.62 -7.56
CA LYS A 133 -5.36 1.57 -6.64
C LYS A 133 -5.56 2.11 -5.21
N HIS A 134 -6.31 1.35 -4.40
CA HIS A 134 -6.46 1.59 -2.95
C HIS A 134 -5.13 1.84 -2.24
N ARG A 135 -5.04 2.95 -1.52
CA ARG A 135 -3.78 3.42 -0.92
C ARG A 135 -3.93 3.89 0.52
N TRP A 136 -2.84 3.73 1.26
CA TRP A 136 -2.70 4.15 2.65
C TRP A 136 -1.68 5.29 2.75
N TYR A 137 -1.95 6.24 3.63
CA TYR A 137 -1.05 7.34 3.95
C TYR A 137 -1.20 7.79 5.40
N VAL A 138 -0.17 8.42 5.96
CA VAL A 138 -0.16 8.93 7.34
C VAL A 138 -0.43 10.44 7.35
N ASP A 139 0.39 11.23 6.64
CA ASP A 139 0.18 12.67 6.52
C ASP A 139 -0.56 13.06 5.23
N GLY A 140 -1.68 13.75 5.38
CA GLY A 140 -2.46 14.25 4.25
C GLY A 140 -1.76 15.36 3.47
N VAL A 141 -0.84 16.13 4.08
CA VAL A 141 -0.11 17.19 3.39
C VAL A 141 0.98 16.59 2.49
N HIS A 142 1.81 15.69 3.02
CA HIS A 142 2.77 14.94 2.21
C HIS A 142 2.07 14.07 1.15
N ALA A 143 0.97 13.41 1.51
CA ALA A 143 0.20 12.61 0.57
C ALA A 143 -0.37 13.43 -0.59
N LYS A 144 -0.94 14.61 -0.32
CA LYS A 144 -1.44 15.48 -1.40
C LYS A 144 -0.33 15.93 -2.34
N ARG A 145 0.84 16.32 -1.81
CA ARG A 145 1.98 16.75 -2.64
C ARG A 145 2.50 15.63 -3.54
N VAL A 146 2.67 14.43 -2.98
CA VAL A 146 3.12 13.25 -3.75
C VAL A 146 2.06 12.86 -4.78
N HIS A 147 0.78 12.83 -4.40
CA HIS A 147 -0.32 12.54 -5.32
C HIS A 147 -0.41 13.56 -6.47
N GLU A 148 -0.31 14.86 -6.18
CA GLU A 148 -0.33 15.90 -7.21
C GLU A 148 0.89 15.82 -8.14
N ALA A 149 2.08 15.51 -7.61
CA ALA A 149 3.27 15.30 -8.42
C ALA A 149 3.13 14.07 -9.34
N LEU A 150 2.69 12.94 -8.80
CA LEU A 150 2.43 11.71 -9.57
C LEU A 150 1.33 11.92 -10.61
N ARG A 151 0.26 12.65 -10.28
CA ARG A 151 -0.82 12.96 -11.23
C ARG A 151 -0.37 13.90 -12.34
N LYS A 152 0.48 14.89 -12.03
CA LYS A 152 1.10 15.76 -13.04
C LYS A 152 2.01 14.98 -13.96
N LEU A 153 2.82 14.06 -13.42
CA LEU A 153 3.65 13.15 -14.22
C LEU A 153 2.78 12.24 -15.10
N ALA A 154 1.78 11.57 -14.53
CA ALA A 154 0.88 10.68 -15.27
C ALA A 154 0.10 11.40 -16.38
N LYS A 155 -0.28 12.67 -16.17
CA LYS A 155 -0.89 13.51 -17.21
C LYS A 155 0.09 14.04 -18.26
N GLY A 156 1.38 14.13 -17.91
CA GLY A 156 2.44 14.61 -18.78
C GLY A 156 3.06 13.52 -19.65
N ILE A 157 2.82 12.25 -19.32
CA ILE A 157 3.17 11.08 -20.13
C ILE A 157 2.00 10.86 -21.09
N GLY A 158 2.22 11.08 -22.39
CA GLY A 158 1.22 10.77 -23.40
C GLY A 158 1.07 9.25 -23.59
N ASP A 159 -0.03 8.77 -24.17
CA ASP A 159 -0.20 7.33 -24.49
C ASP A 159 0.96 6.76 -25.33
N SER A 160 1.70 7.63 -26.04
CA SER A 160 2.92 7.31 -26.82
C SER A 160 4.18 7.05 -25.97
N ASP A 161 4.18 7.43 -24.70
CA ASP A 161 5.31 7.29 -23.78
C ASP A 161 5.16 6.06 -22.86
N LEU A 162 4.03 5.36 -22.95
CA LEU A 162 3.77 4.11 -22.24
C LEU A 162 4.46 2.96 -22.98
N LEU A 163 5.65 2.57 -22.51
CA LEU A 163 6.30 1.34 -22.96
C LEU A 163 5.53 0.14 -22.40
N SER A 164 5.09 -0.76 -23.28
CA SER A 164 4.54 -2.04 -22.80
C SER A 164 5.67 -2.88 -22.20
N GLU A 165 5.34 -3.80 -21.30
CA GLU A 165 6.30 -4.74 -20.70
C GLU A 165 7.10 -5.51 -21.79
N LEU A 166 6.48 -5.71 -22.97
CA LEU A 166 7.14 -6.30 -24.14
C LEU A 166 8.14 -5.37 -24.82
N ASP A 167 7.94 -4.05 -24.80
CA ASP A 167 8.86 -3.07 -25.41
C ASP A 167 10.13 -2.87 -24.57
N VAL A 168 10.05 -3.15 -23.27
CA VAL A 168 11.20 -3.15 -22.34
C VAL A 168 12.04 -4.42 -22.49
N ILE A 169 11.39 -5.57 -22.66
CA ILE A 169 12.04 -6.89 -22.77
C ILE A 169 12.56 -7.13 -24.20
N TYR A 170 11.83 -6.67 -25.21
CA TYR A 170 12.20 -6.73 -26.63
C TYR A 170 12.11 -5.33 -27.24
N PRO A 171 13.17 -4.51 -27.12
CA PRO A 171 13.20 -3.23 -27.78
C PRO A 171 13.10 -3.44 -29.29
N ARG A 172 12.03 -2.92 -29.90
CA ARG A 172 11.93 -2.87 -31.37
C ARG A 172 13.15 -2.12 -31.91
N GLU A 173 13.75 -2.62 -32.99
CA GLU A 173 14.85 -1.93 -33.65
C GLU A 173 14.41 -0.50 -34.03
N GLY A 174 15.01 0.48 -33.35
CA GLY A 174 14.68 1.91 -33.52
C GLY A 174 14.33 2.66 -32.23
N SER A 175 14.07 1.97 -31.10
CA SER A 175 13.77 2.67 -29.84
C SER A 175 14.98 3.44 -29.29
N PRO A 176 14.81 4.70 -28.81
CA PRO A 176 15.92 5.49 -28.29
C PRO A 176 16.55 4.81 -27.08
N ARG A 177 17.80 4.34 -27.23
CA ARG A 177 18.57 3.77 -26.13
C ARG A 177 19.03 4.89 -25.20
N LEU A 178 18.53 4.91 -23.97
CA LEU A 178 19.12 5.69 -22.88
C LEU A 178 20.54 5.15 -22.60
N ARG A 179 21.55 5.77 -23.21
CA ARG A 179 22.95 5.58 -22.83
C ARG A 179 23.19 6.36 -21.54
N ILE A 180 23.17 5.67 -20.40
CA ILE A 180 23.80 6.20 -19.19
C ILE A 180 25.30 6.02 -19.37
N SER A 181 25.95 7.02 -19.99
CA SER A 181 27.42 7.09 -19.99
C SER A 181 27.87 7.50 -18.60
N GLY A 182 28.54 6.60 -17.89
CA GLY A 182 29.42 6.98 -16.79
C GLY A 182 30.34 8.09 -17.27
N ALA A 183 30.49 9.13 -16.45
CA ALA A 183 31.37 10.23 -16.72
C ALA A 183 32.81 9.71 -16.89
N SER A 184 33.33 9.76 -18.12
CA SER A 184 34.69 10.22 -18.40
C SER A 184 34.88 10.30 -19.93
N GLN A 185 35.03 11.53 -20.43
CA GLN A 185 35.65 11.92 -21.69
C GLN A 185 35.18 11.25 -23.01
N ALA A 186 34.62 12.04 -23.93
CA ALA A 186 35.14 12.15 -25.31
C ALA A 186 34.31 13.09 -26.20
N ARG A 187 34.99 14.16 -26.63
CA ARG A 187 34.90 14.95 -27.87
C ARG A 187 33.70 14.70 -28.82
N PHE A 188 33.00 15.79 -29.13
CA PHE A 188 32.13 15.90 -30.31
C PHE A 188 33.00 16.03 -31.58
N SER A 189 32.94 15.04 -32.48
CA SER A 189 33.33 15.21 -33.88
C SER A 189 32.08 15.40 -34.72
N HIS A 190 31.89 16.62 -35.23
CA HIS A 190 30.85 16.98 -36.20
C HIS A 190 31.43 16.80 -37.61
N SER A 191 30.94 15.83 -38.38
CA SER A 191 31.17 15.79 -39.83
C SER A 191 29.86 16.15 -40.53
N LEU A 192 29.77 17.38 -41.00
CA LEU A 192 28.76 17.86 -41.94
C LEU A 192 28.95 17.17 -43.32
N PRO A 193 27.90 16.72 -44.01
CA PRO A 193 28.00 16.38 -45.42
C PRO A 193 28.00 17.68 -46.26
N ARG A 194 29.05 17.90 -47.04
CA ARG A 194 29.13 18.98 -48.04
C ARG A 194 28.34 18.59 -49.29
N GLY A 195 27.39 19.44 -49.65
CA GLY A 195 27.20 20.08 -50.96
C GLY A 195 27.34 19.26 -52.24
N SER A 196 26.23 19.23 -52.97
CA SER A 196 26.05 19.03 -54.41
C SER A 196 26.72 20.10 -55.30
N GLU A 197 27.21 19.71 -56.48
CA GLU A 197 27.33 20.47 -57.75
C GLU A 197 27.84 19.47 -58.83
N VAL A 198 27.04 18.99 -59.81
CA VAL A 198 26.71 19.56 -61.14
C VAL A 198 27.90 20.00 -61.99
N ASN A 199 28.34 19.12 -62.91
CA ASN A 199 28.40 19.36 -64.36
C ASN A 199 28.56 18.03 -65.10
#